data_AF-A0A9W7FC04-F1
#
_entry.id   AF-A0A9W7FC04-F1
#
_cell.length_a   1.000
_cell.length_b   1.000
_cell.length_c   1.000
_cell.angle_alpha   90.00
_cell.angle_beta   90.00
_cell.angle_gamma   90.00
#
_symmetry.space_group_name_H-M   'P 1'
#
loop_
_entity.id
_entity.type
_entity.pdbx_description
1 polymer ?
#
loop_
_entity_poly.entity_id
_entity_poly.type
_entity_poly.pdbx_seq_one_letter_code
_entity_poly.pdbx_strand_id
1 'polypeptide(L)'
;WGPGHFQKDSGNDSWAYAYPLLVAQQWEKALTHLAENSSEGLLEATHLAITLGNSRVFGVPGSPGNQLLASLLVSYSTSIQNRDPEAALEYLVLMPGDPGSIRMQVKRLLLQTGAYSILAGVVNRLLYECGEELVREGGGAGIGGAAELFSLAGQYGALLSLLNRELATRLNAWEGDAESEGRKFWKNAAVNFQQAHLAHGRTHVIEVLEQEGSLAVGETFQLLLNLMSFFDKFRMGEFEGAWALLDMLNLLPRAESELPTRVSGFHGNLDNVVKTHFPQIVLTGMECLFHQHTSVKQSILGSGAAGTSGGSILQTAAVASMERRLVEIRERARLLVTYTGLLHHKMPGDANAQIARMEAYMM
;
A
#
# COMPACT_ATOMS: atom_id res chain seq x y z
N TRP A 1 10.60 58.83 11.51
CA TRP A 1 9.36 58.87 12.30
C TRP A 1 8.77 57.46 12.32
N GLY A 2 8.13 57.02 13.41
CA GLY A 2 7.60 55.64 13.55
C GLY A 2 6.14 55.50 13.13
N PRO A 3 5.57 54.28 13.16
CA PRO A 3 4.21 54.00 12.67
C PRO A 3 3.12 54.83 13.36
N GLY A 4 3.27 55.13 14.66
CA GLY A 4 2.33 55.98 15.40
C GLY A 4 2.24 57.44 14.94
N HIS A 5 3.17 57.91 14.10
CA HIS A 5 3.07 59.22 13.44
C HIS A 5 2.18 59.17 12.18
N PHE A 6 2.00 57.98 11.60
CA PHE A 6 1.32 57.79 10.32
C PHE A 6 -0.03 57.09 10.44
N GLN A 7 -0.33 56.46 11.58
CA GLN A 7 -1.66 55.92 11.88
C GLN A 7 -2.60 57.08 12.28
N LYS A 8 -3.61 57.36 11.47
CA LYS A 8 -4.68 58.33 11.79
C LYS A 8 -5.84 57.65 12.54
N ASP A 9 -6.50 58.42 13.41
CA ASP A 9 -7.65 58.05 14.24
C ASP A 9 -8.92 57.70 13.43
N SER A 10 -8.94 56.59 12.68
CA SER A 10 -10.13 55.80 12.25
C SER A 10 -9.94 55.11 10.89
N GLY A 11 -9.01 54.17 10.80
CA GLY A 11 -8.95 53.28 9.64
C GLY A 11 -7.63 52.54 9.58
N ASN A 12 -7.70 51.28 9.19
CA ASN A 12 -6.58 50.35 9.04
C ASN A 12 -5.69 50.76 7.86
N ASP A 13 -5.15 51.99 7.87
CA ASP A 13 -4.37 52.55 6.77
C ASP A 13 -2.90 52.15 6.92
N SER A 14 -2.66 50.84 6.94
CA SER A 14 -1.34 50.22 7.09
C SER A 14 -0.37 50.68 5.98
N TRP A 15 -0.93 51.14 4.87
CA TRP A 15 -0.25 51.78 3.75
C TRP A 15 0.31 53.17 4.06
N ALA A 16 -0.30 53.94 4.98
CA ALA A 16 0.14 55.29 5.33
C ALA A 16 1.57 55.33 5.88
N TYR A 17 2.00 54.27 6.56
CA TYR A 17 3.39 54.10 7.00
C TYR A 17 4.25 53.32 5.98
N ALA A 18 3.67 52.39 5.22
CA ALA A 18 4.41 51.62 4.22
C ALA A 18 4.89 52.48 3.05
N TYR A 19 4.10 53.44 2.55
CA TYR A 19 4.47 54.29 1.42
C TYR A 19 5.76 55.09 1.65
N PRO A 20 5.92 55.83 2.77
CA PRO A 20 7.19 56.50 3.07
C PRO A 20 8.38 55.54 3.15
N LEU A 21 8.18 54.32 3.65
CA LEU A 21 9.24 53.31 3.73
C LEU A 21 9.65 52.81 2.34
N LEU A 22 8.70 52.61 1.42
CA LEU A 22 8.97 52.26 0.03
C LEU A 22 9.75 53.37 -0.68
N VAL A 23 9.35 54.63 -0.52
CA VAL A 23 10.07 55.78 -1.10
C VAL A 23 11.48 55.91 -0.53
N ALA A 24 11.64 55.63 0.77
CA ALA A 24 12.93 55.62 1.45
C ALA A 24 13.78 54.36 1.14
N GLN A 25 13.33 53.49 0.24
CA GLN A 25 13.99 52.23 -0.14
C GLN A 25 14.17 51.24 1.03
N GLN A 26 13.35 51.36 2.07
CA GLN A 26 13.33 50.45 3.23
C GLN A 26 12.32 49.32 2.98
N TRP A 27 12.58 48.54 1.93
CA TRP A 27 11.66 47.52 1.40
C TRP A 27 11.26 46.47 2.45
N GLU A 28 12.24 45.94 3.19
CA GLU A 28 12.01 44.89 4.20
C GLU A 28 11.07 45.37 5.30
N LYS A 29 11.31 46.59 5.81
CA LYS A 29 10.47 47.20 6.85
C LYS A 29 9.06 47.51 6.35
N ALA A 30 8.93 47.95 5.09
CA ALA A 30 7.63 48.20 4.48
C ALA A 30 6.81 46.90 4.39
N LEU A 31 7.44 45.81 3.93
CA LEU A 31 6.79 44.51 3.76
C LEU A 31 6.41 43.87 5.10
N THR A 32 7.31 43.87 6.09
CA THR A 32 7.00 43.35 7.43
C THR A 32 5.85 44.14 8.07
N HIS A 33 5.86 45.48 7.95
CA HIS A 33 4.79 46.30 8.49
C HIS A 33 3.44 46.02 7.82
N LEU A 34 3.41 45.86 6.49
CA LEU A 34 2.18 45.51 5.76
C LEU A 34 1.66 44.14 6.17
N ALA A 35 2.55 43.15 6.30
CA ALA A 35 2.17 41.78 6.68
C ALA A 35 1.52 41.69 8.08
N GLU A 36 1.99 42.51 9.03
CA GLU A 36 1.54 42.47 10.43
C GLU A 36 0.30 43.33 10.72
N ASN A 37 0.14 44.46 10.01
CA ASN A 37 -0.78 45.52 10.42
C ASN A 37 -1.98 45.71 9.48
N SER A 38 -2.08 44.99 8.36
CA SER A 38 -3.24 45.07 7.46
C SER A 38 -4.14 43.84 7.58
N SER A 39 -5.46 44.02 7.41
CA SER A 39 -6.45 42.94 7.42
C SER A 39 -6.28 41.96 6.27
N GLU A 40 -5.75 42.43 5.13
CA GLU A 40 -5.32 41.61 3.98
C GLU A 40 -3.79 41.62 3.84
N GLY A 41 -3.10 41.97 4.93
CA GLY A 41 -1.70 42.38 4.91
C GLY A 41 -0.75 41.32 4.38
N LEU A 42 -1.02 40.04 4.67
CA LEU A 42 -0.22 38.95 4.14
C LEU A 42 -0.35 38.83 2.61
N LEU A 43 -1.55 39.04 2.05
CA LEU A 43 -1.79 39.01 0.61
C LEU A 43 -1.09 40.20 -0.05
N GLU A 44 -1.32 41.41 0.46
CA GLU A 44 -0.76 42.65 -0.07
C GLU A 44 0.78 42.63 -0.02
N ALA A 45 1.35 42.26 1.13
CA ALA A 45 2.80 42.17 1.31
C ALA A 45 3.41 41.10 0.39
N THR A 46 2.76 39.95 0.21
CA THR A 46 3.27 38.88 -0.66
C THR A 46 3.30 39.32 -2.12
N HIS A 47 2.21 39.91 -2.63
CA HIS A 47 2.15 40.37 -4.02
C HIS A 47 3.12 41.53 -4.27
N LEU A 48 3.21 42.48 -3.34
CA LEU A 48 4.20 43.56 -3.42
C LEU A 48 5.62 42.99 -3.41
N ALA A 49 5.92 42.02 -2.55
CA ALA A 49 7.23 41.37 -2.51
C ALA A 49 7.55 40.65 -3.83
N ILE A 50 6.59 39.98 -4.48
CA ILE A 50 6.80 39.36 -5.80
C ILE A 50 7.18 40.43 -6.84
N THR A 51 6.47 41.57 -6.88
CA THR A 51 6.78 42.64 -7.83
C THR A 51 8.17 43.27 -7.59
N LEU A 52 8.57 43.42 -6.33
CA LEU A 52 9.90 43.90 -5.94
C LEU A 52 11.00 42.87 -6.25
N GLY A 53 10.71 41.58 -6.09
CA GLY A 53 11.59 40.49 -6.48
C GLY A 53 11.83 40.44 -7.99
N ASN A 54 10.77 40.57 -8.79
CA ASN A 54 10.84 40.60 -10.25
C ASN A 54 11.64 41.80 -10.79
N SER A 55 11.60 42.93 -10.08
CA SER A 55 12.42 44.11 -10.40
C SER A 55 13.86 44.02 -9.89
N ARG A 56 14.26 42.87 -9.33
CA ARG A 56 15.61 42.57 -8.81
C ARG A 56 16.06 43.52 -7.69
N VAL A 57 15.12 44.13 -6.97
CA VAL A 57 15.39 45.07 -5.87
C VAL A 57 16.03 44.37 -4.68
N PHE A 58 15.74 43.08 -4.48
CA PHE A 58 16.30 42.27 -3.38
C PHE A 58 17.70 41.72 -3.65
N GLY A 59 18.28 41.97 -4.83
CA GLY A 59 19.65 41.54 -5.13
C GLY A 59 19.81 40.02 -5.27
N VAL A 60 20.97 39.50 -4.85
CA VAL A 60 21.41 38.11 -5.08
C VAL A 60 20.59 37.11 -4.25
N PRO A 61 20.33 35.88 -4.75
CA PRO A 61 19.74 34.82 -3.94
C PRO A 61 20.44 34.65 -2.59
N GLY A 62 19.67 34.57 -1.51
CA GLY A 62 20.19 34.49 -0.14
C GLY A 62 20.30 35.83 0.60
N SER A 63 20.04 36.96 -0.07
CA SER A 63 19.90 38.27 0.59
C SER A 63 18.74 38.28 1.60
N PRO A 64 18.77 39.17 2.62
CA PRO A 64 17.69 39.30 3.60
C PRO A 64 16.33 39.60 2.94
N GLY A 65 16.29 40.43 1.90
CA GLY A 65 15.08 40.67 1.11
C GLY A 65 14.54 39.41 0.40
N ASN A 66 15.40 38.56 -0.16
CA ASN A 66 14.98 37.30 -0.77
C ASN A 66 14.53 36.27 0.28
N GLN A 67 15.16 36.25 1.46
CA GLN A 67 14.71 35.42 2.59
C GLN A 67 13.33 35.86 3.08
N LEU A 68 13.07 37.17 3.15
CA LEU A 68 11.77 37.72 3.49
C LEU A 68 10.71 37.39 2.43
N LEU A 69 11.04 37.49 1.14
CA LEU A 69 10.14 37.07 0.06
C LEU A 69 9.79 35.57 0.19
N ALA A 70 10.79 34.71 0.42
CA ALA A 70 10.55 33.29 0.63
C ALA A 70 9.66 33.01 1.86
N SER A 71 9.87 33.71 2.98
CA SER A 71 9.05 33.51 4.18
C SER A 71 7.61 34.00 4.00
N LEU A 72 7.39 35.09 3.27
CA LEU A 72 6.07 35.61 2.92
C LEU A 72 5.33 34.64 2.00
N LEU A 73 5.98 34.12 0.95
CA LEU A 73 5.41 33.11 0.04
C LEU A 73 5.02 31.84 0.79
N VAL A 74 5.87 31.33 1.69
CA VAL A 74 5.53 30.15 2.52
C VAL A 74 4.33 30.45 3.43
N SER A 75 4.34 31.59 4.12
CA SER A 75 3.26 31.97 5.03
C SER A 75 1.93 32.14 4.31
N TYR A 76 1.94 32.79 3.15
CA TYR A 76 0.75 32.97 2.32
C TYR A 76 0.26 31.64 1.73
N SER A 77 1.16 30.81 1.18
CA SER A 77 0.79 29.47 0.69
C SER A 77 0.15 28.61 1.79
N THR A 78 0.65 28.68 3.03
CA THR A 78 0.09 27.98 4.19
C THR A 78 -1.34 28.48 4.52
N SER A 79 -1.64 29.76 4.28
CA SER A 79 -2.98 30.31 4.51
C SER A 79 -4.03 29.82 3.50
N ILE A 80 -3.61 29.54 2.26
CA ILE A 80 -4.52 29.17 1.17
C ILE A 80 -4.53 27.66 0.87
N GLN A 81 -3.56 26.90 1.39
CA GLN A 81 -3.35 25.48 1.05
C GLN A 81 -4.58 24.58 1.22
N ASN A 82 -5.45 24.87 2.20
CA ASN A 82 -6.65 24.08 2.45
C ASN A 82 -7.81 24.45 1.51
N ARG A 83 -7.79 25.65 0.93
CA ARG A 83 -8.84 26.17 0.06
C ARG A 83 -8.52 25.94 -1.41
N ASP A 84 -7.25 26.15 -1.78
CA ASP A 84 -6.75 26.01 -3.14
C ASP A 84 -5.27 25.56 -3.11
N PRO A 85 -5.02 24.23 -3.20
CA PRO A 85 -3.68 23.69 -3.18
C PRO A 85 -2.89 23.96 -4.48
N GLU A 86 -3.58 24.19 -5.59
CA GLU A 86 -2.94 24.50 -6.88
C GLU A 86 -2.35 25.91 -6.85
N ALA A 87 -3.14 26.89 -6.41
CA ALA A 87 -2.65 28.25 -6.20
C ALA A 87 -1.50 28.28 -5.17
N ALA A 88 -1.59 27.50 -4.09
CA ALA A 88 -0.52 27.38 -3.11
C ALA A 88 0.81 26.89 -3.73
N LEU A 89 0.74 25.94 -4.67
CA LEU A 89 1.91 25.47 -5.41
C LEU A 89 2.51 26.57 -6.29
N GLU A 90 1.69 27.35 -6.99
CA GLU A 90 2.17 28.46 -7.84
C GLU A 90 3.02 29.45 -7.04
N TYR A 91 2.59 29.81 -5.82
CA TYR A 91 3.38 30.69 -4.94
C TYR A 91 4.68 30.05 -4.47
N LEU A 92 4.70 28.74 -4.21
CA LEU A 92 5.92 28.05 -3.78
C LEU A 92 6.96 27.93 -4.91
N VAL A 93 6.52 27.84 -6.17
CA VAL A 93 7.42 27.84 -7.34
C VAL A 93 8.12 29.18 -7.53
N LEU A 94 7.48 30.28 -7.10
CA LEU A 94 8.04 31.64 -7.18
C LEU A 94 9.09 31.94 -6.09
N MET A 95 9.35 31.02 -5.17
CA MET A 95 10.31 31.28 -4.09
C MET A 95 11.75 31.47 -4.61
N PRO A 96 12.43 32.55 -4.21
CA PRO A 96 13.83 32.75 -4.54
C PRO A 96 14.71 31.85 -3.65
N GLY A 97 15.45 30.91 -4.24
CA GLY A 97 16.39 30.08 -3.48
C GLY A 97 16.78 28.80 -4.19
N ASP A 98 17.52 27.96 -3.46
CA ASP A 98 17.94 26.66 -3.98
C ASP A 98 16.73 25.76 -4.26
N PRO A 99 16.75 24.99 -5.36
CA PRO A 99 15.69 24.05 -5.70
C PRO A 99 15.33 23.09 -4.56
N GLY A 100 16.28 22.78 -3.65
CA GLY A 100 16.04 21.94 -2.48
C GLY A 100 15.04 22.53 -1.48
N SER A 101 15.08 23.85 -1.26
CA SER A 101 14.16 24.52 -0.33
C SER A 101 12.72 24.51 -0.87
N ILE A 102 12.57 24.75 -2.18
CA ILE A 102 11.29 24.65 -2.88
C ILE A 102 10.72 23.23 -2.76
N ARG A 103 11.55 22.21 -3.02
CA ARG A 103 11.13 20.80 -2.89
C ARG A 103 10.64 20.47 -1.49
N MET A 104 11.32 20.96 -0.45
CA MET A 104 10.92 20.72 0.94
C MET A 104 9.57 21.36 1.28
N GLN A 105 9.29 22.57 0.80
CA GLN A 105 8.01 23.23 1.03
C GLN A 105 6.87 22.59 0.23
N VAL A 106 7.12 22.21 -1.03
CA VAL A 106 6.14 21.47 -1.85
C VAL A 106 5.82 20.11 -1.23
N LYS A 107 6.84 19.41 -0.71
CA LYS A 107 6.65 18.18 0.06
C LYS A 107 5.76 18.40 1.29
N ARG A 108 6.02 19.46 2.07
CA ARG A 108 5.20 19.82 3.22
C ARG A 108 3.75 20.11 2.83
N LEU A 109 3.54 20.84 1.74
CA LEU A 109 2.22 21.15 1.19
C LEU A 109 1.45 19.86 0.85
N LEU A 110 2.10 18.92 0.16
CA LEU A 110 1.52 17.63 -0.21
C LEU A 110 1.11 16.82 1.03
N LEU A 111 1.99 16.70 2.01
CA LEU A 111 1.74 15.94 3.24
C LEU A 111 0.62 16.54 4.10
N GLN A 112 0.50 17.87 4.13
CA GLN A 112 -0.50 18.56 4.97
C GLN A 112 -1.89 18.62 4.34
N THR A 113 -1.97 18.80 3.01
CA THR A 113 -3.26 18.99 2.32
C THR A 113 -3.89 17.68 1.86
N GLY A 114 -3.08 16.65 1.62
CA GLY A 114 -3.57 15.39 1.04
C GLY A 114 -4.11 15.53 -0.39
N ALA A 115 -3.90 16.67 -1.06
CA ALA A 115 -4.44 16.98 -2.38
C ALA A 115 -3.61 16.35 -3.52
N TYR A 116 -3.41 15.04 -3.43
CA TYR A 116 -2.48 14.30 -4.28
C TYR A 116 -2.91 14.27 -5.75
N SER A 117 -4.22 14.13 -6.02
CA SER A 117 -4.77 14.02 -7.37
C SER A 117 -4.63 15.30 -8.20
N ILE A 118 -4.71 16.47 -7.56
CA ILE A 118 -4.63 17.78 -8.21
C ILE A 118 -3.18 18.10 -8.56
N LEU A 119 -2.24 17.76 -7.67
CA LEU A 119 -0.82 18.12 -7.80
C LEU A 119 0.01 17.06 -8.53
N ALA A 120 -0.58 15.90 -8.86
CA ALA A 120 0.12 14.76 -9.42
C ALA A 120 0.80 15.05 -10.76
N GLY A 121 0.14 15.78 -11.66
CA GLY A 121 0.62 15.97 -13.04
C GLY A 121 1.91 16.78 -13.18
N VAL A 122 2.28 17.57 -12.17
CA VAL A 122 3.40 18.52 -12.25
C VAL A 122 4.66 18.00 -11.54
N VAL A 123 4.53 17.00 -10.64
CA VAL A 123 5.57 16.74 -9.63
C VAL A 123 5.86 15.24 -9.35
N ASN A 124 5.78 14.36 -10.37
CA ASN A 124 5.98 12.90 -10.22
C ASN A 124 7.17 12.47 -9.34
N ARG A 125 8.32 13.15 -9.47
CA ARG A 125 9.52 12.83 -8.68
C ARG A 125 9.41 13.19 -7.20
N LEU A 126 8.73 14.29 -6.85
CA LEU A 126 8.54 14.65 -5.44
C LEU A 126 7.40 13.85 -4.81
N LEU A 127 6.40 13.41 -5.60
CA LEU A 127 5.37 12.49 -5.12
C LEU A 127 5.98 11.17 -4.64
N TYR A 128 6.96 10.63 -5.38
CA TYR A 128 7.70 9.45 -4.94
C TYR A 128 8.44 9.67 -3.62
N GLU A 129 9.20 10.76 -3.50
CA GLU A 129 9.93 11.12 -2.28
C GLU A 129 8.99 11.41 -1.09
N CYS A 130 7.75 11.85 -1.33
CA CYS A 130 6.73 12.00 -0.29
C CYS A 130 6.11 10.65 0.09
N GLY A 131 5.87 9.78 -0.89
CA GLY A 131 5.40 8.42 -0.69
C GLY A 131 6.35 7.63 0.21
N GLU A 132 7.65 7.64 -0.08
CA GLU A 132 8.65 6.96 0.76
C GLU A 132 8.69 7.48 2.20
N GLU A 133 8.44 8.77 2.43
CA GLU A 133 8.38 9.32 3.79
C GLU A 133 7.12 8.92 4.53
N LEU A 134 5.96 8.91 3.87
CA LEU A 134 4.73 8.39 4.48
C LEU A 134 4.87 6.91 4.85
N VAL A 135 5.60 6.14 4.04
CA VAL A 135 5.95 4.74 4.35
C VAL A 135 6.88 4.64 5.56
N ARG A 136 7.83 5.56 5.69
CA ARG A 136 8.79 5.65 6.81
C ARG A 136 8.14 6.13 8.10
N GLU A 137 7.15 7.01 8.03
CA GLU A 137 6.41 7.53 9.18
C GLU A 137 5.40 6.53 9.76
N GLY A 138 5.03 5.49 9.02
CA GLY A 138 4.44 4.27 9.59
C GLY A 138 3.02 4.40 10.16
N GLY A 139 2.23 5.39 9.72
CA GLY A 139 0.83 5.55 10.12
C GLY A 139 -0.14 4.84 9.17
N GLY A 140 -1.14 4.11 9.70
CA GLY A 140 -2.12 3.37 8.89
C GLY A 140 -2.88 4.22 7.84
N ALA A 141 -3.12 5.50 8.14
CA ALA A 141 -3.70 6.46 7.20
C ALA A 141 -2.66 7.00 6.18
N GLY A 142 -1.39 7.09 6.58
CA GLY A 142 -0.28 7.52 5.72
C GLY A 142 0.09 6.47 4.67
N ILE A 143 -0.04 5.17 5.00
CA ILE A 143 0.26 4.08 4.06
C ILE A 143 -0.75 4.04 2.90
N GLY A 144 -2.03 4.33 3.17
CA GLY A 144 -3.05 4.48 2.11
C GLY A 144 -2.74 5.65 1.18
N GLY A 145 -2.38 6.80 1.75
CA GLY A 145 -1.92 7.96 0.96
C GLY A 145 -0.63 7.68 0.17
N ALA A 146 0.29 6.90 0.72
CA ALA A 146 1.50 6.48 0.01
C ALA A 146 1.18 5.60 -1.21
N ALA A 147 0.19 4.71 -1.13
CA ALA A 147 -0.24 3.89 -2.25
C ALA A 147 -0.84 4.74 -3.39
N GLU A 148 -1.66 5.74 -3.04
CA GLU A 148 -2.17 6.71 -4.02
C GLU A 148 -1.04 7.54 -4.65
N LEU A 149 -0.07 7.99 -3.85
CA LEU A 149 1.10 8.73 -4.33
C LEU A 149 1.95 7.91 -5.31
N PHE A 150 2.20 6.63 -5.03
CA PHE A 150 2.96 5.79 -5.96
C PHE A 150 2.19 5.50 -7.26
N SER A 151 0.86 5.31 -7.18
CA SER A 151 0.01 5.17 -8.37
C SER A 151 0.03 6.43 -9.23
N LEU A 152 0.02 7.61 -8.63
CA LEU A 152 0.04 8.91 -9.31
C LEU A 152 1.43 9.26 -9.85
N ALA A 153 2.49 8.87 -9.15
CA ALA A 153 3.88 9.05 -9.58
C ALA A 153 4.29 8.13 -10.74
N GLY A 154 3.45 7.15 -11.10
CA GLY A 154 3.73 6.16 -12.15
C GLY A 154 4.80 5.12 -11.76
N GLN A 155 5.15 5.02 -10.47
CA GLN A 155 6.13 4.07 -9.98
C GLN A 155 5.45 2.83 -9.41
N TYR A 156 5.17 1.89 -10.30
CA TYR A 156 4.39 0.69 -9.96
C TYR A 156 5.19 -0.35 -9.18
N GLY A 157 6.52 -0.42 -9.32
CA GLY A 157 7.36 -1.32 -8.53
C GLY A 157 7.30 -1.02 -7.02
N ALA A 158 7.44 0.25 -6.65
CA ALA A 158 7.33 0.69 -5.25
C ALA A 158 5.93 0.45 -4.68
N LEU A 159 4.89 0.76 -5.46
CA LEU A 159 3.50 0.46 -5.09
C LEU A 159 3.29 -1.04 -4.82
N LEU A 160 3.75 -1.91 -5.72
CA LEU A 160 3.57 -3.36 -5.57
C LEU A 160 4.36 -3.91 -4.37
N SER A 161 5.56 -3.41 -4.10
CA SER A 161 6.32 -3.83 -2.92
C SER A 161 5.65 -3.40 -1.61
N LEU A 162 5.06 -2.19 -1.57
CA LEU A 162 4.24 -1.72 -0.45
C LEU A 162 3.02 -2.62 -0.25
N LEU A 163 2.27 -2.87 -1.33
CA LEU A 163 1.11 -3.74 -1.30
C LEU A 163 1.49 -5.14 -0.84
N ASN A 164 2.57 -5.72 -1.37
CA ASN A 164 3.05 -7.05 -0.96
C ASN A 164 3.37 -7.10 0.54
N ARG A 165 4.02 -6.04 1.06
CA ARG A 165 4.32 -5.95 2.49
C ARG A 165 3.06 -5.88 3.33
N GLU A 166 2.10 -5.01 3.00
CA GLU A 166 0.87 -4.84 3.78
C GLU A 166 -0.09 -6.03 3.65
N LEU A 167 -0.18 -6.66 2.48
CA LEU A 167 -1.00 -7.85 2.27
C LEU A 167 -0.43 -9.04 3.05
N ALA A 168 0.89 -9.15 3.13
CA ALA A 168 1.54 -10.22 3.87
C ALA A 168 1.43 -10.04 5.39
N THR A 169 1.73 -8.85 5.92
CA THR A 169 1.59 -8.60 7.37
C THR A 169 0.17 -8.86 7.85
N ARG A 170 -0.84 -8.59 7.01
CA ARG A 170 -2.27 -8.75 7.33
C ARG A 170 -2.89 -10.05 6.81
N LEU A 171 -2.09 -10.96 6.24
CA LEU A 171 -2.58 -12.25 5.71
C LEU A 171 -3.23 -13.09 6.81
N ASN A 172 -2.69 -12.99 8.02
CA ASN A 172 -3.02 -13.82 9.18
C ASN A 172 -4.08 -13.22 10.11
N ALA A 173 -4.51 -11.97 9.90
CA ALA A 173 -5.49 -11.31 10.76
C ALA A 173 -6.85 -12.04 10.73
N TRP A 174 -7.30 -12.53 11.89
CA TRP A 174 -8.56 -13.26 12.06
C TRP A 174 -9.75 -12.29 12.18
N GLU A 175 -10.95 -12.78 11.91
CA GLU A 175 -12.17 -11.98 11.93
C GLU A 175 -12.52 -11.58 13.38
N GLY A 176 -12.44 -10.27 13.69
CA GLY A 176 -12.71 -9.73 15.03
C GLY A 176 -11.80 -8.58 15.46
N ASP A 177 -10.62 -8.45 14.85
CA ASP A 177 -9.67 -7.37 15.15
C ASP A 177 -9.82 -6.18 14.20
N ALA A 178 -9.43 -4.97 14.64
CA ALA A 178 -9.34 -3.76 13.80
C ALA A 178 -8.47 -3.98 12.54
N GLU A 179 -7.59 -4.98 12.56
CA GLU A 179 -6.79 -5.43 11.42
C GLU A 179 -7.61 -6.07 10.29
N SER A 180 -8.82 -6.56 10.57
CA SER A 180 -9.75 -7.14 9.58
C SER A 180 -10.32 -6.09 8.63
N GLU A 181 -10.65 -4.89 9.12
CA GLU A 181 -11.10 -3.78 8.28
C GLU A 181 -9.98 -3.29 7.37
N GLY A 182 -8.76 -3.19 7.92
CA GLY A 182 -7.56 -2.88 7.14
C GLY A 182 -7.25 -3.96 6.09
N ARG A 183 -7.44 -5.23 6.41
CA ARG A 183 -7.29 -6.35 5.45
C ARG A 183 -8.29 -6.23 4.30
N LYS A 184 -9.57 -5.92 4.58
CA LYS A 184 -10.60 -5.71 3.55
C LYS A 184 -10.28 -4.50 2.67
N PHE A 185 -9.84 -3.40 3.28
CA PHE A 185 -9.41 -2.20 2.56
C PHE A 185 -8.26 -2.50 1.59
N TRP A 186 -7.17 -3.11 2.08
CA TRP A 186 -6.00 -3.43 1.25
C TRP A 186 -6.30 -4.48 0.20
N LYS A 187 -7.13 -5.48 0.52
CA LYS A 187 -7.60 -6.46 -0.46
C LYS A 187 -8.39 -5.78 -1.59
N ASN A 188 -9.34 -4.91 -1.24
CA ASN A 188 -10.14 -4.20 -2.24
C ASN A 188 -9.27 -3.24 -3.07
N ALA A 189 -8.32 -2.54 -2.46
CA ALA A 189 -7.35 -1.70 -3.16
C ALA A 189 -6.50 -2.53 -4.14
N ALA A 190 -6.01 -3.70 -3.71
CA ALA A 190 -5.22 -4.60 -4.54
C ALA A 190 -6.02 -5.23 -5.68
N VAL A 191 -7.28 -5.62 -5.44
CA VAL A 191 -8.19 -6.14 -6.48
C VAL A 191 -8.56 -5.03 -7.47
N ASN A 192 -8.87 -3.83 -6.99
CA ASN A 192 -9.13 -2.67 -7.86
C ASN A 192 -7.89 -2.36 -8.71
N PHE A 193 -6.69 -2.41 -8.13
CA PHE A 193 -5.44 -2.24 -8.86
C PHE A 193 -5.24 -3.35 -9.91
N GLN A 194 -5.50 -4.61 -9.58
CA GLN A 194 -5.45 -5.72 -10.54
C GLN A 194 -6.50 -5.54 -11.66
N GLN A 195 -7.72 -5.12 -11.36
CA GLN A 195 -8.75 -4.90 -12.38
C GLN A 195 -8.43 -3.69 -13.27
N ALA A 196 -7.92 -2.61 -12.69
CA ALA A 196 -7.52 -1.42 -13.43
C ALA A 196 -6.31 -1.68 -14.33
N HIS A 197 -5.33 -2.45 -13.86
CA HIS A 197 -4.03 -2.57 -14.53
C HIS A 197 -3.74 -3.94 -15.16
N LEU A 198 -4.39 -5.03 -14.76
CA LEU A 198 -4.12 -6.38 -15.30
C LEU A 198 -5.27 -6.97 -16.13
N ALA A 199 -6.51 -6.52 -15.94
CA ALA A 199 -7.65 -7.01 -16.74
C ALA A 199 -7.74 -6.38 -18.14
N HIS A 200 -7.16 -5.20 -18.35
CA HIS A 200 -7.18 -4.47 -19.63
C HIS A 200 -5.90 -4.69 -20.46
N GLY A 201 -5.57 -5.94 -20.76
CA GLY A 201 -4.43 -6.28 -21.64
C GLY A 201 -3.08 -5.80 -21.11
N ARG A 202 -2.02 -5.84 -21.95
CA ARG A 202 -0.70 -5.26 -21.63
C ARG A 202 -0.86 -3.76 -21.37
N THR A 203 -1.13 -3.38 -20.14
CA THR A 203 -1.18 -1.98 -19.73
C THR A 203 0.24 -1.48 -19.52
N HIS A 204 0.40 -0.16 -19.63
CA HIS A 204 1.61 0.60 -19.31
C HIS A 204 2.32 0.15 -18.02
N VAL A 205 1.59 -0.46 -17.06
CA VAL A 205 2.15 -1.02 -15.82
C VAL A 205 3.06 -2.21 -16.05
N ILE A 206 2.71 -3.14 -16.95
CA ILE A 206 3.59 -4.29 -17.26
C ILE A 206 4.83 -3.82 -18.01
N GLU A 207 4.68 -2.86 -18.93
CA GLU A 207 5.81 -2.27 -19.66
C GLU A 207 6.75 -1.47 -18.73
N VAL A 208 6.18 -0.70 -17.80
CA VAL A 208 6.97 0.04 -16.78
C VAL A 208 7.61 -0.93 -15.80
N LEU A 209 6.94 -2.01 -15.38
CA LEU A 209 7.52 -3.04 -14.51
C LEU A 209 8.61 -3.87 -15.21
N GLU A 210 8.46 -4.11 -16.52
CA GLU A 210 9.50 -4.71 -17.38
C GLU A 210 10.72 -3.78 -17.49
N GLN A 211 10.49 -2.47 -17.67
CA GLN A 211 11.55 -1.46 -17.70
C GLN A 211 12.24 -1.28 -16.34
N GLU A 212 11.50 -1.40 -15.23
CA GLU A 212 12.02 -1.35 -13.85
C GLU A 212 12.61 -2.69 -13.37
N GLY A 213 12.54 -3.76 -14.17
CA GLY A 213 13.03 -5.10 -13.79
C GLY A 213 12.29 -5.72 -12.59
N SER A 214 11.11 -5.22 -12.24
CA SER A 214 10.35 -5.57 -11.03
C SER A 214 9.22 -6.57 -11.28
N LEU A 215 9.28 -7.33 -12.39
CA LEU A 215 8.29 -8.35 -12.75
C LEU A 215 8.05 -9.38 -11.64
N ALA A 216 9.11 -9.80 -10.92
CA ALA A 216 9.01 -10.74 -9.81
C ALA A 216 8.15 -10.22 -8.65
N VAL A 217 8.11 -8.89 -8.46
CA VAL A 217 7.25 -8.25 -7.44
C VAL A 217 5.78 -8.34 -7.86
N GLY A 218 5.49 -8.25 -9.16
CA GLY A 218 4.17 -8.47 -9.74
C GLY A 218 3.70 -9.92 -9.62
N GLU A 219 4.58 -10.89 -9.88
CA GLU A 219 4.29 -12.32 -9.66
C GLU A 219 4.00 -12.62 -8.20
N THR A 220 4.80 -12.05 -7.29
CA THR A 220 4.59 -12.17 -5.84
C THR A 220 3.27 -11.55 -5.40
N PHE A 221 2.89 -10.41 -5.99
CA PHE A 221 1.61 -9.75 -5.73
C PHE A 221 0.41 -10.62 -6.16
N GLN A 222 0.48 -11.22 -7.35
CA GLN A 222 -0.55 -12.16 -7.81
C GLN A 222 -0.64 -13.39 -6.90
N LEU A 223 0.50 -13.93 -6.47
CA LEU A 223 0.56 -15.04 -5.53
C LEU A 223 -0.10 -14.68 -4.19
N LEU A 224 0.20 -13.51 -3.63
CA LEU A 224 -0.38 -13.04 -2.37
C LEU A 224 -1.89 -12.81 -2.47
N LEU A 225 -2.39 -12.23 -3.58
CA LEU A 225 -3.83 -12.07 -3.81
C LEU A 225 -4.58 -13.40 -3.89
N ASN A 226 -4.00 -14.38 -4.58
CA ASN A 226 -4.56 -15.73 -4.66
C ASN A 226 -4.50 -16.43 -3.29
N LEU A 227 -3.44 -16.23 -2.52
CA LEU A 227 -3.33 -16.73 -1.14
C LEU A 227 -4.37 -16.09 -0.22
N MET A 228 -4.64 -14.78 -0.34
CA MET A 228 -5.72 -14.15 0.43
C MET A 228 -7.08 -14.73 0.08
N SER A 229 -7.34 -14.97 -1.20
CA SER A 229 -8.57 -15.62 -1.65
C SER A 229 -8.68 -17.07 -1.15
N PHE A 230 -7.54 -17.78 -1.04
CA PHE A 230 -7.47 -19.09 -0.40
C PHE A 230 -7.84 -19.04 1.09
N PHE A 231 -7.26 -18.12 1.86
CA PHE A 231 -7.60 -17.95 3.27
C PHE A 231 -9.05 -17.53 3.48
N ASP A 232 -9.63 -16.74 2.55
CA ASP A 232 -11.05 -16.39 2.62
C ASP A 232 -11.95 -17.58 2.35
N LYS A 233 -11.65 -18.41 1.33
CA LYS A 233 -12.41 -19.64 1.09
C LYS A 233 -12.32 -20.63 2.24
N PHE A 234 -11.16 -20.72 2.89
CA PHE A 234 -10.99 -21.53 4.10
C PHE A 234 -11.91 -21.04 5.23
N ARG A 235 -11.99 -19.73 5.46
CA ARG A 235 -12.89 -19.12 6.46
C ARG A 235 -14.37 -19.32 6.13
N MET A 236 -14.73 -19.33 4.85
CA MET A 236 -16.09 -19.61 4.40
C MET A 236 -16.48 -21.10 4.50
N GLY A 237 -15.56 -21.98 4.89
CA GLY A 237 -15.79 -23.43 4.96
C GLY A 237 -15.82 -24.13 3.60
N GLU A 238 -15.45 -23.42 2.52
CA GLU A 238 -15.36 -23.98 1.16
C GLU A 238 -14.02 -24.72 0.97
N PHE A 239 -13.83 -25.83 1.68
CA PHE A 239 -12.56 -26.56 1.68
C PHE A 239 -12.16 -27.12 0.31
N GLU A 240 -13.12 -27.53 -0.53
CA GLU A 240 -12.84 -28.00 -1.91
C GLU A 240 -12.34 -26.85 -2.81
N GLY A 241 -12.98 -25.68 -2.72
CA GLY A 241 -12.58 -24.50 -3.47
C GLY A 241 -11.24 -23.92 -3.01
N ALA A 242 -10.96 -23.97 -1.71
CA ALA A 242 -9.67 -23.59 -1.14
C ALA A 242 -8.55 -24.51 -1.65
N TRP A 243 -8.75 -25.83 -1.63
CA TRP A 243 -7.76 -26.77 -2.14
C TRP A 243 -7.51 -26.59 -3.65
N ALA A 244 -8.56 -26.36 -4.45
CA ALA A 244 -8.41 -26.10 -5.89
C ALA A 244 -7.58 -24.83 -6.18
N LEU A 245 -7.79 -23.75 -5.42
CA LEU A 245 -6.95 -22.54 -5.51
C LEU A 245 -5.49 -22.86 -5.15
N LEU A 246 -5.27 -23.63 -4.10
CA LEU A 246 -3.93 -24.03 -3.67
C LEU A 246 -3.23 -24.89 -4.75
N ASP A 247 -3.96 -25.83 -5.35
CA ASP A 247 -3.48 -26.64 -6.46
C ASP A 247 -3.10 -25.76 -7.66
N MET A 248 -3.89 -24.73 -7.98
CA MET A 248 -3.57 -23.78 -9.07
C MET A 248 -2.33 -22.93 -8.77
N LEU A 249 -2.09 -22.60 -7.50
CA LEU A 249 -0.90 -21.85 -7.09
C LEU A 249 0.40 -22.65 -7.25
N ASN A 250 0.31 -23.98 -7.44
CA ASN A 250 1.44 -24.85 -7.74
C ASN A 250 2.57 -24.77 -6.69
N LEU A 251 2.22 -24.37 -5.46
CA LEU A 251 3.14 -24.20 -4.33
C LEU A 251 3.46 -25.53 -3.63
N LEU A 252 2.53 -26.48 -3.69
CA LEU A 252 2.68 -27.79 -3.05
C LEU A 252 2.93 -28.89 -4.08
N PRO A 253 3.78 -29.87 -3.74
CA PRO A 253 4.08 -30.99 -4.62
C PRO A 253 2.84 -31.85 -4.81
N ARG A 254 2.48 -32.10 -6.08
CA ARG A 254 1.38 -33.02 -6.45
C ARG A 254 1.83 -34.47 -6.53
N ALA A 255 3.11 -34.68 -6.80
CA ALA A 255 3.73 -35.99 -6.96
C ALA A 255 5.09 -36.04 -6.25
N GLU A 256 5.48 -37.23 -5.80
CA GLU A 256 6.75 -37.48 -5.11
C GLU A 256 7.97 -37.07 -5.97
N SER A 257 7.87 -37.20 -7.29
CA SER A 257 8.91 -36.79 -8.25
C SER A 257 9.16 -35.28 -8.30
N GLU A 258 8.18 -34.46 -7.91
CA GLU A 258 8.30 -33.00 -7.94
C GLU A 258 8.92 -32.43 -6.66
N LEU A 259 9.01 -33.22 -5.58
CA LEU A 259 9.54 -32.79 -4.28
C LEU A 259 10.87 -32.01 -4.37
N PRO A 260 11.94 -32.52 -5.00
CA PRO A 260 13.22 -31.82 -5.03
C PRO A 260 13.19 -30.52 -5.87
N THR A 261 12.41 -30.50 -6.96
CA THR A 261 12.22 -29.29 -7.78
C THR A 261 11.42 -28.21 -7.06
N ARG A 262 10.45 -28.61 -6.22
CA ARG A 262 9.64 -27.68 -5.43
C ARG A 262 10.40 -27.14 -4.22
N VAL A 263 11.21 -27.97 -3.56
CA VAL A 263 12.09 -27.51 -2.47
C VAL A 263 13.14 -26.51 -2.99
N SER A 264 13.74 -26.76 -4.16
CA SER A 264 14.68 -25.83 -4.78
C SER A 264 13.99 -24.54 -5.27
N GLY A 265 12.81 -24.65 -5.88
CA GLY A 265 11.98 -23.49 -6.25
C GLY A 265 11.53 -22.66 -5.04
N PHE A 266 11.22 -23.31 -3.92
CA PHE A 266 10.91 -22.64 -2.65
C PHE A 266 12.12 -21.87 -2.13
N HIS A 267 13.34 -22.40 -2.25
CA HIS A 267 14.54 -21.68 -1.81
C HIS A 267 14.93 -20.52 -2.74
N GLY A 268 14.85 -20.72 -4.06
CA GLY A 268 15.34 -19.76 -5.06
C GLY A 268 14.32 -18.72 -5.57
N ASN A 269 13.09 -19.12 -5.86
CA ASN A 269 12.11 -18.28 -6.58
C ASN A 269 11.05 -17.63 -5.70
N LEU A 270 10.77 -18.16 -4.50
CA LEU A 270 9.79 -17.55 -3.62
C LEU A 270 10.37 -16.34 -2.88
N ASP A 271 9.61 -15.25 -2.83
CA ASP A 271 9.92 -14.09 -2.00
C ASP A 271 9.93 -14.47 -0.49
N ASN A 272 10.84 -13.85 0.27
CA ASN A 272 10.95 -14.00 1.73
C ASN A 272 9.65 -13.68 2.45
N VAL A 273 8.84 -12.80 1.88
CA VAL A 273 7.50 -12.47 2.36
C VAL A 273 6.60 -13.71 2.38
N VAL A 274 6.50 -14.42 1.25
CA VAL A 274 5.67 -15.64 1.14
C VAL A 274 6.27 -16.79 1.95
N LYS A 275 7.61 -16.90 2.00
CA LYS A 275 8.32 -17.90 2.83
C LYS A 275 7.95 -17.79 4.31
N THR A 276 7.71 -16.58 4.82
CA THR A 276 7.36 -16.34 6.23
C THR A 276 5.96 -16.86 6.56
N HIS A 277 5.02 -16.78 5.62
CA HIS A 277 3.64 -17.29 5.80
C HIS A 277 3.47 -18.75 5.36
N PHE A 278 4.52 -19.35 4.77
CA PHE A 278 4.51 -20.73 4.31
C PHE A 278 4.07 -21.76 5.36
N PRO A 279 4.50 -21.67 6.64
CA PRO A 279 4.07 -22.62 7.65
C PRO A 279 2.56 -22.66 7.84
N GLN A 280 1.91 -21.50 7.75
CA GLN A 280 0.48 -21.37 7.93
C GLN A 280 -0.30 -21.82 6.68
N ILE A 281 0.25 -21.59 5.48
CA ILE A 281 -0.33 -22.11 4.23
C ILE A 281 -0.35 -23.64 4.27
N VAL A 282 0.73 -24.28 4.69
CA VAL A 282 0.77 -25.74 4.78
C VAL A 282 -0.16 -26.26 5.88
N LEU A 283 -0.21 -25.59 7.04
CA LEU A 283 -1.09 -25.98 8.12
C LEU A 283 -2.57 -25.90 7.71
N THR A 284 -3.00 -24.76 7.15
CA THR A 284 -4.38 -24.59 6.66
C THR A 284 -4.69 -25.50 5.48
N GLY A 285 -3.71 -25.80 4.62
CA GLY A 285 -3.84 -26.83 3.59
C GLY A 285 -4.11 -28.23 4.18
N MET A 286 -3.40 -28.60 5.24
CA MET A 286 -3.62 -29.87 5.95
C MET A 286 -4.96 -29.90 6.69
N GLU A 287 -5.39 -28.78 7.29
CA GLU A 287 -6.72 -28.65 7.88
C GLU A 287 -7.83 -28.78 6.82
N CYS A 288 -7.64 -28.21 5.62
CA CYS A 288 -8.57 -28.41 4.49
C CYS A 288 -8.70 -29.89 4.14
N LEU A 289 -7.58 -30.61 4.01
CA LEU A 289 -7.59 -32.05 3.72
C LEU A 289 -8.27 -32.84 4.85
N PHE A 290 -8.04 -32.46 6.11
CA PHE A 290 -8.69 -33.10 7.26
C PHE A 290 -10.21 -32.92 7.23
N HIS A 291 -10.68 -31.71 6.94
CA HIS A 291 -12.12 -31.42 6.83
C HIS A 291 -12.76 -32.13 5.63
N GLN A 292 -12.06 -32.21 4.49
CA GLN A 292 -12.53 -32.99 3.35
C GLN A 292 -12.59 -34.49 3.69
N HIS A 293 -11.56 -35.04 4.34
CA HIS A 293 -11.52 -36.44 4.74
C HIS A 293 -12.65 -36.78 5.72
N THR A 294 -12.86 -35.95 6.73
CA THR A 294 -13.96 -36.13 7.71
C THR A 294 -15.32 -36.00 7.06
N SER A 295 -15.51 -35.05 6.13
CA SER A 295 -16.76 -34.90 5.37
C SER A 295 -17.05 -36.12 4.49
N VAL A 296 -16.07 -36.61 3.72
CA VAL A 296 -16.23 -37.81 2.88
C VAL A 296 -16.48 -39.05 3.74
N LYS A 297 -15.78 -39.19 4.87
CA LYS A 297 -15.99 -40.30 5.83
C LYS A 297 -17.39 -40.26 6.44
N GLN A 298 -17.89 -39.07 6.83
CA GLN A 298 -19.25 -38.89 7.33
C GLN A 298 -20.30 -39.18 6.25
N SER A 299 -20.04 -38.81 4.99
CA SER A 299 -20.92 -39.14 3.86
C SER A 299 -21.02 -40.65 3.63
N ILE A 300 -19.92 -41.38 3.72
CA ILE A 300 -19.91 -42.85 3.62
C ILE A 300 -20.68 -43.49 4.79
N LEU A 301 -20.44 -43.03 6.02
CA LEU A 301 -21.10 -43.57 7.23
C LEU A 301 -22.61 -43.23 7.27
N GLY A 302 -23.00 -42.03 6.85
CA GLY A 302 -24.40 -41.62 6.75
C GLY A 302 -25.16 -42.35 5.64
N SER A 303 -24.47 -42.72 4.55
CA SER A 303 -25.03 -43.52 3.46
C SER A 303 -25.24 -44.99 3.82
N GLY A 304 -24.60 -45.47 4.90
CA GLY A 304 -24.74 -46.84 5.41
C GLY A 304 -25.83 -47.02 6.49
N ALA A 305 -26.36 -45.94 7.05
CA ALA A 305 -27.31 -45.99 8.16
C ALA A 305 -28.79 -46.01 7.73
N ALA A 306 -29.10 -45.73 6.47
CA ALA A 306 -30.44 -45.93 5.91
C ALA A 306 -30.60 -47.39 5.46
N GLY A 307 -30.78 -48.29 6.44
CA GLY A 307 -31.18 -49.66 6.16
C GLY A 307 -32.53 -49.69 5.45
N THR A 308 -32.55 -50.12 4.19
CA THR A 308 -33.66 -50.91 3.62
C THR A 308 -33.20 -51.56 2.32
N SER A 309 -33.28 -52.88 2.34
CA SER A 309 -33.23 -53.82 1.22
C SER A 309 -33.67 -53.28 -0.15
N GLY A 310 -32.75 -53.28 -1.12
CA GLY A 310 -33.07 -53.38 -2.55
C GLY A 310 -32.50 -52.27 -3.46
N GLY A 311 -31.49 -52.62 -4.27
CA GLY A 311 -30.90 -51.77 -5.33
C GLY A 311 -29.68 -50.97 -4.83
N SER A 312 -28.59 -50.76 -5.56
CA SER A 312 -28.31 -50.82 -6.98
C SER A 312 -26.77 -50.87 -7.15
N ILE A 313 -26.26 -51.47 -8.24
CA ILE A 313 -24.84 -51.47 -8.64
C ILE A 313 -24.24 -50.03 -8.70
N LEU A 314 -25.09 -49.00 -8.77
CA LEU A 314 -24.71 -47.60 -8.69
C LEU A 314 -24.22 -47.16 -7.29
N GLN A 315 -24.71 -47.77 -6.21
CA GLN A 315 -24.32 -47.40 -4.84
C GLN A 315 -22.93 -47.95 -4.48
N THR A 316 -22.56 -49.13 -4.98
CA THR A 316 -21.19 -49.66 -4.86
C THR A 316 -20.19 -48.86 -5.68
N ALA A 317 -20.57 -48.36 -6.86
CA ALA A 317 -19.71 -47.49 -7.66
C ALA A 317 -19.47 -46.12 -6.99
N ALA A 318 -20.50 -45.53 -6.38
CA ALA A 318 -20.38 -44.28 -5.63
C ALA A 318 -19.46 -44.44 -4.39
N VAL A 319 -19.65 -45.51 -3.61
CA VAL A 319 -18.80 -45.82 -2.45
C VAL A 319 -17.36 -46.08 -2.89
N ALA A 320 -17.13 -46.85 -3.96
CA ALA A 320 -15.78 -47.07 -4.50
C ALA A 320 -15.12 -45.77 -5.00
N SER A 321 -15.90 -44.82 -5.53
CA SER A 321 -15.37 -43.51 -5.91
C SER A 321 -14.96 -42.65 -4.70
N MET A 322 -15.73 -42.74 -3.61
CA MET A 322 -15.43 -42.04 -2.36
C MET A 322 -14.21 -42.66 -1.65
N GLU A 323 -14.07 -43.98 -1.68
CA GLU A 323 -12.89 -44.68 -1.17
C GLU A 323 -11.61 -44.32 -1.92
N ARG A 324 -11.65 -44.24 -3.27
CA ARG A 324 -10.51 -43.72 -4.05
C ARG A 324 -10.15 -42.30 -3.66
N ARG A 325 -11.15 -41.44 -3.49
CA ARG A 325 -10.95 -40.05 -3.06
C ARG A 325 -10.31 -39.98 -1.66
N LEU A 326 -10.65 -40.88 -0.75
CA LEU A 326 -10.00 -40.97 0.57
C LEU A 326 -8.53 -41.39 0.46
N VAL A 327 -8.21 -42.34 -0.41
CA VAL A 327 -6.82 -42.77 -0.67
C VAL A 327 -6.01 -41.60 -1.24
N GLU A 328 -6.55 -40.89 -2.23
CA GLU A 328 -5.88 -39.72 -2.80
C GLU A 328 -5.63 -38.61 -1.76
N ILE A 329 -6.59 -38.34 -0.88
CA ILE A 329 -6.42 -37.35 0.20
C ILE A 329 -5.31 -37.77 1.17
N ARG A 330 -5.25 -39.06 1.53
CA ARG A 330 -4.21 -39.62 2.42
C ARG A 330 -2.83 -39.57 1.78
N GLU A 331 -2.72 -39.92 0.51
CA GLU A 331 -1.46 -39.82 -0.24
C GLU A 331 -0.96 -38.38 -0.30
N ARG A 332 -1.86 -37.41 -0.54
CA ARG A 332 -1.51 -35.98 -0.53
C ARG A 332 -1.08 -35.50 0.87
N ALA A 333 -1.78 -35.91 1.92
CA ALA A 333 -1.41 -35.59 3.30
C ALA A 333 0.00 -36.12 3.64
N ARG A 334 0.32 -37.35 3.21
CA ARG A 334 1.64 -37.96 3.38
C ARG A 334 2.73 -37.19 2.62
N LEU A 335 2.47 -36.82 1.36
CA LEU A 335 3.39 -36.01 0.55
C LEU A 335 3.68 -34.66 1.21
N LEU A 336 2.67 -34.03 1.83
CA LEU A 336 2.86 -32.77 2.57
C LEU A 336 3.73 -32.94 3.80
N VAL A 337 3.57 -34.01 4.58
CA VAL A 337 4.43 -34.31 5.73
C VAL A 337 5.88 -34.54 5.28
N THR A 338 6.10 -35.29 4.21
CA THR A 338 7.45 -35.50 3.65
C THR A 338 8.05 -34.18 3.18
N TYR A 339 7.26 -33.34 2.51
CA TYR A 339 7.70 -32.04 2.02
C TYR A 339 8.05 -31.07 3.15
N THR A 340 7.24 -30.95 4.20
CA THR A 340 7.59 -30.15 5.39
C THR A 340 8.79 -30.72 6.14
N GLY A 341 8.92 -32.05 6.14
CA GLY A 341 10.09 -32.77 6.62
C GLY A 341 11.40 -32.32 5.97
N LEU A 342 11.36 -32.06 4.66
CA LEU A 342 12.52 -31.59 3.90
C LEU A 342 12.79 -30.08 4.07
N LEU A 343 11.79 -29.31 4.54
CA LEU A 343 11.86 -27.87 4.77
C LEU A 343 12.23 -27.46 6.20
N HIS A 344 12.58 -28.42 7.08
CA HIS A 344 12.77 -28.26 8.54
C HIS A 344 13.62 -27.07 9.00
N HIS A 345 14.46 -26.48 8.14
CA HIS A 345 15.31 -25.35 8.50
C HIS A 345 14.55 -23.99 8.56
N LYS A 346 13.27 -23.92 8.15
CA LYS A 346 12.46 -22.67 8.16
C LYS A 346 11.05 -22.78 8.74
N MET A 347 10.60 -23.96 9.16
CA MET A 347 9.26 -24.15 9.74
C MET A 347 9.35 -24.14 11.28
N PRO A 348 8.48 -23.41 12.00
CA PRO A 348 8.36 -23.54 13.45
C PRO A 348 8.07 -24.99 13.83
N GLY A 349 8.78 -25.54 14.83
CA GLY A 349 8.69 -26.95 15.22
C GLY A 349 7.27 -27.41 15.58
N ASP A 350 6.43 -26.50 16.09
CA ASP A 350 5.04 -26.78 16.46
C ASP A 350 4.16 -27.07 15.23
N ALA A 351 4.39 -26.39 14.10
CA ALA A 351 3.60 -26.58 12.88
C ALA A 351 3.82 -27.98 12.30
N ASN A 352 5.07 -28.46 12.26
CA ASN A 352 5.38 -29.81 11.77
C ASN A 352 4.77 -30.90 12.68
N ALA A 353 4.80 -30.68 14.00
CA ALA A 353 4.19 -31.60 14.96
C ALA A 353 2.66 -31.61 14.87
N GLN A 354 2.02 -30.50 14.55
CA GLN A 354 0.57 -30.43 14.34
C GLN A 354 0.16 -31.09 13.02
N ILE A 355 0.91 -30.85 11.95
CA ILE A 355 0.70 -31.48 10.64
C ILE A 355 0.83 -33.01 10.72
N ALA A 356 1.87 -33.50 11.39
CA ALA A 356 2.07 -34.94 11.61
C ALA A 356 0.95 -35.56 12.48
N ARG A 357 0.45 -34.83 13.48
CA ARG A 357 -0.71 -35.27 14.28
C ARG A 357 -1.97 -35.39 13.42
N MET A 358 -2.25 -34.42 12.55
CA MET A 358 -3.41 -34.47 11.66
C MET A 358 -3.33 -35.60 10.63
N GLU A 359 -2.15 -35.89 10.09
CA GLU A 359 -1.93 -37.04 9.20
C GLU A 359 -2.15 -38.37 9.94
N ALA A 360 -1.64 -38.50 11.17
CA ALA A 360 -1.88 -39.67 12.00
C ALA A 360 -3.37 -39.90 12.35
N TYR A 361 -4.20 -38.84 12.39
CA TYR A 361 -5.65 -38.97 12.54
C TYR A 361 -6.38 -39.34 11.24
N MET A 362 -5.75 -39.16 10.07
CA MET A 362 -6.34 -39.53 8.76
C MET A 362 -5.99 -40.95 8.33
N MET A 363 -4.87 -41.49 8.78
CA MET A 363 -4.47 -42.91 8.63
C MET A 363 -5.40 -43.79 9.46
#